data_AF-X0UF37-F1
#
_entry.id   AF-X0UF37-F1
#
_cell.length_a   1.000
_cell.length_b   1.000
_cell.length_c   1.000
_cell.angle_alpha   90.00
_cell.angle_beta   90.00
_cell.angle_gamma   90.00
#
_symmetry.space_group_name_H-M   'P 1'
#
loop_
_entity.id
_entity.type
_entity.pdbx_description
1 polymer ?
#
loop_
_entity_poly.entity_id
_entity_poly.type
_entity_poly.pdbx_seq_one_letter_code
_entity_poly.pdbx_strand_id
1 'polypeptide(L)'
;ENKNNFHTLIDNIRASDIEQIRRKSDIDLVNRAFRFFRENNITNAQLAARLKAEFDQSRCISVNEEKEKEDQQILLNSLEDRDNGIRAIFAVQKLNEGWDVLNLFDIVRCYTTRDSKAGKPGKTTISEAQLIGRGARYFPFVADGHNDRFKRKYDNDLADELRVLEELHYHSINDSRYISELRTALIEEGMMDEREITRKLKLKDSFKATDFYKHGLIYLNEKVPHNYQYVKSFADMGVARRNYEHTIASGRGSSDAILTENGRVGK
;
A
#
# COMPACT_ATOMS: atom_id res chain seq x y z
N GLU A 1 -14.38 -7.47 24.92
CA GLU A 1 -14.00 -8.89 24.95
C GLU A 1 -12.71 -9.18 24.19
N ASN A 2 -12.68 -9.06 22.86
CA ASN A 2 -11.48 -9.36 22.04
C ASN A 2 -10.20 -8.62 22.49
N LYS A 3 -10.29 -7.34 22.85
CA LYS A 3 -9.17 -6.58 23.42
C LYS A 3 -8.61 -7.21 24.70
N ASN A 4 -9.48 -7.61 25.62
CA ASN A 4 -9.06 -8.23 26.88
C ASN A 4 -8.44 -9.62 26.65
N ASN A 5 -9.01 -10.40 25.73
CA ASN A 5 -8.45 -11.70 25.35
C ASN A 5 -7.06 -11.54 24.72
N PHE A 6 -6.89 -10.53 23.86
CA PHE A 6 -5.60 -10.21 23.25
C PHE A 6 -4.56 -9.82 24.29
N HIS A 7 -4.87 -8.90 25.21
CA HIS A 7 -3.93 -8.52 26.27
C HIS A 7 -3.59 -9.71 27.18
N THR A 8 -4.58 -10.51 27.56
CA THR A 8 -4.34 -11.73 28.34
C THR A 8 -3.40 -12.70 27.61
N LEU A 9 -3.54 -12.85 26.30
CA LEU A 9 -2.65 -13.68 25.49
C LEU A 9 -1.22 -13.11 25.45
N ILE A 10 -1.08 -11.81 25.18
CA ILE A 10 0.22 -11.12 25.10
C ILE A 10 0.93 -11.15 26.45
N ASP A 11 0.27 -10.78 27.54
CA ASP A 11 0.87 -10.74 28.88
C ASP A 11 1.40 -12.10 29.33
N ASN A 12 0.73 -13.17 28.89
CA ASN A 12 1.09 -14.54 29.22
C ASN A 12 2.02 -15.22 28.21
N ILE A 13 2.41 -14.55 27.10
CA ILE A 13 3.25 -15.17 26.08
C ILE A 13 4.63 -15.54 26.65
N ARG A 14 5.10 -16.75 26.33
CA ARG A 14 6.38 -17.30 26.80
C ARG A 14 7.25 -17.71 25.62
N ALA A 15 8.54 -17.90 25.88
CA ALA A 15 9.48 -18.42 24.88
C ALA A 15 9.04 -19.79 24.31
N SER A 16 8.34 -20.61 25.11
CA SER A 16 7.75 -21.88 24.67
C SER A 16 6.65 -21.70 23.63
N ASP A 17 5.86 -20.63 23.72
CA ASP A 17 4.76 -20.37 22.79
C ASP A 17 5.30 -19.91 21.45
N ILE A 18 6.33 -19.05 21.47
CA ILE A 18 7.09 -18.65 20.28
C ILE A 18 7.68 -19.88 19.57
N GLU A 19 8.26 -20.81 20.34
CA GLU A 19 8.80 -22.05 19.79
C GLU A 19 7.70 -22.93 19.17
N GLN A 20 6.52 -22.99 19.78
CA GLN A 20 5.39 -23.70 19.19
C GLN A 20 4.92 -23.07 17.88
N ILE A 21 4.84 -21.74 17.80
CA ILE A 21 4.50 -21.03 16.57
C ILE A 21 5.52 -21.35 15.47
N ARG A 22 6.82 -21.29 15.80
CA ARG A 22 7.90 -21.63 14.86
C ARG A 22 7.77 -23.03 14.29
N ARG A 23 7.37 -24.01 15.11
CA ARG A 23 7.27 -25.41 14.69
C ARG A 23 5.99 -25.76 13.93
N LYS A 24 4.90 -25.03 14.18
CA LYS A 24 3.56 -25.34 13.63
C LYS A 24 3.18 -24.46 12.45
N SER A 25 3.85 -23.33 12.24
CA SER A 25 3.45 -22.37 11.22
C SER A 25 3.82 -22.86 9.82
N ASP A 26 2.81 -23.02 8.96
CA ASP A 26 2.99 -23.24 7.53
C ASP A 26 3.02 -21.92 6.74
N ILE A 27 2.99 -20.77 7.42
CA ILE A 27 2.99 -19.45 6.80
C ILE A 27 4.43 -19.07 6.42
N ASP A 28 4.67 -18.87 5.12
CA ASP A 28 6.00 -18.54 4.59
C ASP A 28 6.60 -17.28 5.23
N LEU A 29 5.80 -16.21 5.40
CA LEU A 29 6.24 -14.99 6.07
C LEU A 29 6.75 -15.25 7.49
N VAL A 30 6.04 -16.07 8.27
CA VAL A 30 6.44 -16.41 9.64
C VAL A 30 7.75 -17.20 9.63
N ASN A 31 7.93 -18.10 8.66
CA ASN A 31 9.18 -18.85 8.49
C ASN A 31 10.35 -17.93 8.08
N ARG A 32 10.12 -16.94 7.22
CA ARG A 32 11.09 -15.89 6.89
C ARG A 32 11.46 -15.06 8.13
N ALA A 33 10.47 -14.62 8.91
CA ALA A 33 10.70 -13.86 10.14
C ALA A 33 11.56 -14.62 11.15
N PHE A 34 11.28 -15.91 11.39
CA PHE A 34 12.10 -16.73 12.29
C PHE A 34 13.53 -16.97 11.78
N ARG A 35 13.71 -17.04 10.45
CA ARG A 35 15.05 -17.10 9.85
C ARG A 35 15.83 -15.82 10.16
N PHE A 36 15.22 -14.66 9.91
CA PHE A 36 15.80 -13.35 10.21
C PHE A 36 16.17 -13.22 11.69
N PHE A 37 15.27 -13.59 12.61
CA PHE A 37 15.56 -13.52 14.04
C PHE A 37 16.73 -14.40 14.45
N ARG A 38 16.83 -15.61 13.88
CA ARG A 38 17.94 -16.52 14.14
C ARG A 38 19.27 -15.96 13.62
N GLU A 39 19.29 -15.42 12.42
CA GLU A 39 20.50 -14.84 11.79
C GLU A 39 20.99 -13.59 12.56
N ASN A 40 20.06 -12.86 13.17
CA ASN A 40 20.36 -11.71 14.03
C ASN A 40 20.56 -12.06 15.51
N ASN A 41 20.69 -13.35 15.87
CA ASN A 41 20.88 -13.83 17.24
C ASN A 41 19.78 -13.38 18.24
N ILE A 42 18.55 -13.22 17.77
CA ILE A 42 17.39 -12.89 18.61
C ILE A 42 16.78 -14.17 19.14
N THR A 43 16.75 -14.31 20.48
CA THR A 43 16.21 -15.48 21.16
C THR A 43 14.68 -15.43 21.28
N ASN A 44 14.03 -16.59 21.42
CA ASN A 44 12.59 -16.68 21.66
C ASN A 44 12.15 -15.93 22.94
N ALA A 45 13.01 -15.87 23.96
CA ALA A 45 12.74 -15.10 25.18
C ALA A 45 12.75 -13.59 24.94
N GLN A 46 13.72 -13.10 24.17
CA GLN A 46 13.76 -11.69 23.76
C GLN A 46 12.56 -11.34 22.88
N LEU A 47 12.14 -12.23 21.97
CA LEU A 47 10.97 -12.00 21.13
C LEU A 47 9.69 -11.92 21.97
N ALA A 48 9.49 -12.85 22.91
CA ALA A 48 8.36 -12.82 23.83
C ALA A 48 8.33 -11.51 24.66
N ALA A 49 9.47 -11.09 25.20
CA ALA A 49 9.57 -9.83 25.95
C ALA A 49 9.27 -8.59 25.09
N ARG A 50 9.76 -8.57 23.84
CA ARG A 50 9.48 -7.49 22.88
C ARG A 50 8.00 -7.43 22.52
N LEU A 51 7.36 -8.56 22.25
CA LEU A 51 5.93 -8.61 21.96
C LEU A 51 5.10 -8.08 23.12
N LYS A 52 5.46 -8.42 24.37
CA LYS A 52 4.81 -7.83 25.56
C LYS A 52 4.95 -6.31 25.62
N ALA A 53 6.16 -5.81 25.40
CA ALA A 53 6.43 -4.38 25.49
C ALA A 53 5.75 -3.57 24.35
N GLU A 54 5.78 -4.09 23.12
CA GLU A 54 5.21 -3.40 21.95
C GLU A 54 3.67 -3.49 21.92
N PHE A 55 3.07 -4.54 22.46
CA PHE A 55 1.61 -4.72 22.54
C PHE A 55 1.03 -4.49 23.93
N ASP A 56 1.75 -3.75 24.77
CA ASP A 56 1.24 -3.27 26.06
C ASP A 56 -0.05 -2.44 25.89
N GLN A 57 -0.86 -2.36 26.94
CA GLN A 57 -2.12 -1.64 26.93
C GLN A 57 -1.98 -0.17 26.52
N SER A 58 -0.88 0.50 26.89
CA SER A 58 -0.59 1.88 26.50
C SER A 58 -0.37 2.07 24.99
N ARG A 59 -0.03 1.00 24.27
CA ARG A 59 0.21 0.98 22.82
C ARG A 59 -0.97 0.42 22.02
N CYS A 60 -2.10 0.19 22.69
CA CYS A 60 -3.30 -0.43 22.11
C CYS A 60 -4.55 0.42 22.34
N ILE A 61 -5.15 0.91 21.26
CA ILE A 61 -6.33 1.79 21.33
C ILE A 61 -7.63 1.07 21.00
N SER A 62 -8.74 1.53 21.59
CA SER A 62 -10.09 1.04 21.33
C SER A 62 -10.95 2.20 20.86
N VAL A 63 -11.25 2.26 19.56
CA VAL A 63 -11.91 3.41 18.89
C VAL A 63 -13.44 3.41 19.13
N ASN A 64 -13.93 2.50 19.98
CA ASN A 64 -15.36 2.33 20.22
C ASN A 64 -15.88 3.19 21.37
N GLU A 65 -15.01 3.68 22.25
CA GLU A 65 -15.39 4.33 23.50
C GLU A 65 -15.60 5.85 23.32
N GLU A 66 -16.78 6.36 23.66
CA GLU A 66 -17.11 7.77 23.37
C GLU A 66 -16.38 8.78 24.25
N LYS A 67 -15.79 8.33 25.36
CA LYS A 67 -15.18 9.20 26.38
C LYS A 67 -13.87 9.85 25.93
N GLU A 68 -13.18 9.31 24.95
CA GLU A 68 -11.82 9.74 24.55
C GLU A 68 -11.70 9.95 23.03
N LYS A 69 -12.82 10.23 22.35
CA LYS A 69 -12.88 10.31 20.88
C LYS A 69 -11.89 11.34 20.28
N GLU A 70 -11.73 12.50 20.91
CA GLU A 70 -10.86 13.57 20.38
C GLU A 70 -9.38 13.16 20.42
N ASP A 71 -8.89 12.70 21.57
CA ASP A 71 -7.51 12.25 21.73
C ASP A 71 -7.20 11.02 20.87
N GLN A 72 -8.15 10.08 20.80
CA GLN A 72 -8.03 8.91 19.92
C GLN A 72 -7.98 9.31 18.45
N GLN A 73 -8.75 10.30 18.01
CA GLN A 73 -8.72 10.78 16.63
C GLN A 73 -7.36 11.42 16.29
N ILE A 74 -6.78 12.18 17.23
CA ILE A 74 -5.44 12.76 17.06
C ILE A 74 -4.40 11.65 16.91
N LEU A 75 -4.43 10.64 17.79
CA LEU A 75 -3.52 9.47 17.74
C LEU A 75 -3.68 8.66 16.46
N LEU A 76 -4.91 8.51 15.96
CA LEU A 76 -5.20 7.79 14.71
C LEU A 76 -4.67 8.53 13.49
N ASN A 77 -4.72 9.87 13.49
CA ASN A 77 -4.23 10.68 12.40
C ASN A 77 -2.69 10.81 12.39
N SER A 78 -2.03 10.54 13.52
CA SER A 78 -0.58 10.61 13.68
C SER A 78 0.10 9.24 13.75
N LEU A 79 -0.54 8.16 13.29
CA LEU A 79 0.01 6.79 13.38
C LEU A 79 1.35 6.62 12.65
N GLU A 80 1.67 7.49 11.69
CA GLU A 80 2.93 7.49 10.95
C GLU A 80 4.06 8.26 11.66
N ASP A 81 3.72 9.06 12.69
CA ASP A 81 4.71 9.84 13.41
C ASP A 81 5.61 8.93 14.25
N ARG A 82 6.90 9.26 14.28
CA ARG A 82 7.91 8.46 15.00
C ARG A 82 7.65 8.37 16.50
N ASP A 83 7.00 9.40 17.05
CA ASP A 83 6.66 9.49 18.47
C ASP A 83 5.35 8.73 18.78
N ASN A 84 4.63 8.26 17.76
CA ASN A 84 3.44 7.46 17.94
C ASN A 84 3.79 5.98 18.22
N GLY A 85 3.60 5.58 19.47
CA GLY A 85 3.88 4.24 19.96
C GLY A 85 2.78 3.21 19.71
N ILE A 86 1.65 3.59 19.11
CA ILE A 86 0.51 2.68 18.93
C ILE A 86 0.89 1.54 17.96
N ARG A 87 0.46 0.32 18.30
CA ARG A 87 0.75 -0.92 17.55
C ARG A 87 -0.50 -1.73 17.21
N ALA A 88 -1.57 -1.61 17.99
CA ALA A 88 -2.81 -2.31 17.72
C ALA A 88 -4.04 -1.41 17.92
N ILE A 89 -5.02 -1.58 17.05
CA ILE A 89 -6.25 -0.79 17.02
C ILE A 89 -7.43 -1.76 17.03
N PHE A 90 -8.28 -1.65 18.05
CA PHE A 90 -9.50 -2.42 18.17
C PHE A 90 -10.70 -1.55 17.75
N ALA A 91 -11.38 -1.96 16.68
CA ALA A 91 -12.49 -1.23 16.10
C ALA A 91 -13.70 -2.14 15.83
N VAL A 92 -14.91 -1.62 16.05
CA VAL A 92 -16.18 -2.24 15.64
C VAL A 92 -16.79 -1.33 14.57
N GLN A 93 -16.74 -1.76 13.31
CA GLN A 93 -17.43 -1.14 12.15
C GLN A 93 -17.13 0.36 11.85
N LYS A 94 -16.26 1.03 12.62
CA LYS A 94 -16.08 2.50 12.62
C LYS A 94 -14.96 3.06 11.75
N LEU A 95 -14.27 2.26 10.93
CA LEU A 95 -13.14 2.75 10.13
C LEU A 95 -13.55 3.36 8.77
N ASN A 96 -14.78 3.86 8.67
CA ASN A 96 -15.37 4.25 7.39
C ASN A 96 -14.97 5.67 6.96
N GLU A 97 -14.58 6.55 7.89
CA GLU A 97 -14.30 7.96 7.60
C GLU A 97 -12.91 8.38 8.10
N GLY A 98 -12.03 8.77 7.18
CA GLY A 98 -10.75 9.43 7.51
C GLY A 98 -9.56 8.54 7.85
N TRP A 99 -9.69 7.21 7.87
CA TRP A 99 -8.55 6.32 8.12
C TRP A 99 -7.81 5.99 6.82
N ASP A 100 -6.69 6.67 6.61
CA ASP A 100 -5.74 6.45 5.52
C ASP A 100 -4.33 6.44 6.10
N VAL A 101 -3.75 5.24 6.21
CA VAL A 101 -2.54 5.00 7.01
C VAL A 101 -1.58 4.14 6.21
N LEU A 102 -0.36 4.63 5.98
CA LEU A 102 0.65 3.97 5.14
C LEU A 102 1.40 2.84 5.85
N ASN A 103 1.29 2.72 7.18
CA ASN A 103 1.92 1.67 7.99
C ASN A 103 0.94 0.60 8.48
N LEU A 104 -0.15 0.36 7.75
CA LEU A 104 -1.08 -0.74 8.01
C LEU A 104 -0.60 -2.03 7.30
N PHE A 105 -0.06 -2.97 8.06
CA PHE A 105 0.48 -4.23 7.51
C PHE A 105 -0.41 -5.45 7.73
N ASP A 106 -1.23 -5.44 8.78
CA ASP A 106 -2.06 -6.58 9.19
C ASP A 106 -3.47 -6.13 9.56
N ILE A 107 -4.48 -6.83 9.04
CA ILE A 107 -5.87 -6.69 9.45
C ILE A 107 -6.35 -8.05 9.95
N VAL A 108 -6.85 -8.12 11.19
CA VAL A 108 -7.35 -9.37 11.79
C VAL A 108 -8.84 -9.27 12.05
N ARG A 109 -9.62 -10.10 11.35
CA ARG A 109 -11.07 -10.21 11.53
C ARG A 109 -11.41 -11.20 12.64
N CYS A 110 -11.92 -10.67 13.75
CA CYS A 110 -12.22 -11.44 14.97
C CYS A 110 -13.70 -11.81 15.18
N TYR A 111 -14.57 -11.66 14.17
CA TYR A 111 -15.99 -12.02 14.25
C TYR A 111 -16.42 -12.90 13.07
N THR A 112 -17.46 -13.71 13.29
CA THR A 112 -17.99 -14.67 12.32
C THR A 112 -19.36 -14.28 11.78
N THR A 113 -19.98 -13.23 12.32
CA THR A 113 -21.29 -12.74 11.88
C THR A 113 -21.23 -12.30 10.42
N ARG A 114 -22.28 -12.63 9.66
CA ARG A 114 -22.42 -12.28 8.24
C ARG A 114 -23.71 -11.51 8.06
N ASP A 115 -23.63 -10.42 7.29
CA ASP A 115 -24.79 -9.62 6.88
C ASP A 115 -25.16 -9.87 5.40
N SER A 116 -24.76 -11.00 4.83
CA SER A 116 -25.02 -11.32 3.43
C SER A 116 -26.43 -11.89 3.21
N LYS A 117 -27.13 -11.34 2.21
CA LYS A 117 -28.40 -11.87 1.70
C LYS A 117 -28.27 -12.08 0.19
N ALA A 118 -28.68 -13.26 -0.27
CA ALA A 118 -28.85 -13.59 -1.69
C ALA A 118 -27.60 -13.41 -2.58
N GLY A 119 -26.41 -13.80 -2.08
CA GLY A 119 -25.18 -13.86 -2.88
C GLY A 119 -24.52 -12.52 -3.19
N LYS A 120 -24.99 -11.42 -2.59
CA LYS A 120 -24.32 -10.12 -2.63
C LYS A 120 -23.49 -9.88 -1.37
N PRO A 121 -22.32 -9.23 -1.47
CA PRO A 121 -21.55 -8.82 -0.31
C PRO A 121 -22.41 -8.00 0.66
N GLY A 122 -22.39 -8.37 1.95
CA GLY A 122 -23.06 -7.58 2.98
C GLY A 122 -22.36 -6.23 3.18
N LYS A 123 -23.02 -5.27 3.84
CA LYS A 123 -22.45 -3.94 4.12
C LYS A 123 -21.08 -4.04 4.83
N THR A 124 -20.95 -4.97 5.75
CA THR A 124 -19.72 -5.23 6.50
C THR A 124 -18.58 -5.70 5.58
N THR A 125 -18.86 -6.61 4.63
CA THR A 125 -17.87 -7.08 3.65
C THR A 125 -17.41 -5.97 2.70
N ILE A 126 -18.32 -5.09 2.28
CA ILE A 126 -17.98 -3.92 1.44
C ILE A 126 -17.07 -2.96 2.22
N SER A 127 -17.41 -2.65 3.48
CA SER A 127 -16.55 -1.80 4.31
C SER A 127 -15.16 -2.41 4.56
N GLU A 128 -15.07 -3.73 4.70
CA GLU A 128 -13.80 -4.44 4.83
C GLU A 128 -12.98 -4.39 3.53
N ALA A 129 -13.61 -4.56 2.36
CA ALA A 129 -12.94 -4.43 1.07
C ALA A 129 -12.39 -3.01 0.84
N GLN A 130 -13.15 -1.98 1.23
CA GLN A 130 -12.69 -0.59 1.19
C GLN A 130 -11.53 -0.34 2.16
N LEU A 131 -11.57 -0.96 3.35
CA LEU A 131 -10.48 -0.88 4.32
C LEU A 131 -9.19 -1.47 3.75
N ILE A 132 -9.29 -2.65 3.12
CA ILE A 132 -8.19 -3.28 2.41
C ILE A 132 -7.70 -2.35 1.28
N GLY A 133 -8.61 -1.74 0.51
CA GLY A 133 -8.26 -0.79 -0.55
C GLY A 133 -7.48 0.42 -0.04
N ARG A 134 -7.84 0.97 1.12
CA ARG A 134 -7.11 2.06 1.77
C ARG A 134 -5.77 1.61 2.34
N GLY A 135 -5.73 0.42 2.95
CA GLY A 135 -4.54 -0.17 3.57
C GLY A 135 -3.53 -0.77 2.59
N ALA A 136 -3.94 -1.12 1.37
CA ALA A 136 -3.10 -1.75 0.35
C ALA A 136 -2.18 -0.73 -0.35
N ARG A 137 -1.59 0.18 0.42
CA ARG A 137 -0.60 1.14 -0.02
C ARG A 137 0.79 0.65 0.37
N TYR A 138 1.79 1.08 -0.37
CA TYR A 138 3.18 0.81 -0.01
C TYR A 138 3.62 1.78 1.08
N PHE A 139 4.32 1.25 2.08
CA PHE A 139 4.97 2.09 3.08
C PHE A 139 6.05 2.94 2.38
N PRO A 140 6.14 4.26 2.64
CA PRO A 140 7.09 5.13 1.95
C PRO A 140 8.49 5.05 2.59
N PHE A 141 9.37 4.19 2.08
CA PHE A 141 10.75 4.03 2.52
C PHE A 141 11.77 4.18 1.38
N VAL A 142 13.04 4.38 1.74
CA VAL A 142 14.19 4.37 0.83
C VAL A 142 15.00 3.11 1.09
N ALA A 143 15.53 2.49 0.04
CA ALA A 143 16.42 1.34 0.14
C ALA A 143 17.62 1.53 -0.82
N ASP A 144 18.68 0.76 -0.63
CA ASP A 144 19.86 0.82 -1.48
C ASP A 144 19.49 0.52 -2.94
N GLY A 145 19.88 1.40 -3.86
CA GLY A 145 19.46 1.32 -5.27
C GLY A 145 18.06 1.86 -5.57
N HIS A 146 17.26 2.16 -4.54
CA HIS A 146 15.88 2.67 -4.66
C HIS A 146 15.68 3.97 -3.88
N ASN A 147 16.12 5.08 -4.49
CA ASN A 147 16.03 6.42 -3.89
C ASN A 147 14.61 7.02 -3.93
N ASP A 148 13.70 6.46 -4.72
CA ASP A 148 12.32 6.95 -4.79
C ASP A 148 11.49 6.39 -3.64
N ARG A 149 11.18 7.28 -2.68
CA ARG A 149 10.43 6.94 -1.47
C ARG A 149 9.01 6.47 -1.77
N PHE A 150 8.37 7.01 -2.81
CA PHE A 150 6.95 6.80 -3.09
C PHE A 150 6.73 5.84 -4.27
N LYS A 151 7.65 4.89 -4.46
CA LYS A 151 7.50 3.82 -5.44
C LYS A 151 7.72 2.47 -4.80
N ARG A 152 6.96 1.49 -5.29
CA ARG A 152 7.20 0.06 -5.04
C ARG A 152 8.55 -0.34 -5.63
N LYS A 153 9.25 -1.23 -4.92
CA LYS A 153 10.64 -1.59 -5.19
C LYS A 153 10.78 -3.07 -5.49
N TYR A 154 9.98 -3.92 -4.86
CA TYR A 154 10.20 -5.37 -4.82
C TYR A 154 9.20 -6.18 -5.63
N ASP A 155 8.56 -5.57 -6.64
CA ASP A 155 7.61 -6.26 -7.53
C ASP A 155 8.25 -7.42 -8.32
N ASN A 156 9.53 -7.27 -8.65
CA ASN A 156 10.30 -8.27 -9.42
C ASN A 156 11.19 -9.14 -8.52
N ASP A 157 11.36 -8.80 -7.25
CA ASP A 157 12.16 -9.56 -6.29
C ASP A 157 11.30 -9.99 -5.10
N LEU A 158 10.64 -11.12 -5.29
CA LEU A 158 9.73 -11.68 -4.30
C LEU A 158 10.47 -12.20 -3.04
N ALA A 159 11.80 -12.34 -3.09
CA ALA A 159 12.60 -12.92 -2.02
C ALA A 159 13.23 -11.88 -1.09
N ASP A 160 13.23 -10.59 -1.47
CA ASP A 160 13.80 -9.52 -0.67
C ASP A 160 13.11 -9.40 0.71
N GLU A 161 13.91 -9.14 1.75
CA GLU A 161 13.42 -9.04 3.13
C GLU A 161 12.53 -7.80 3.36
N LEU A 162 12.86 -6.67 2.71
CA LEU A 162 12.13 -5.42 2.84
C LEU A 162 10.81 -5.41 2.07
N ARG A 163 10.56 -6.43 1.23
CA ARG A 163 9.28 -6.63 0.55
C ARG A 163 8.09 -6.70 1.51
N VAL A 164 8.30 -7.15 2.76
CA VAL A 164 7.24 -7.17 3.79
C VAL A 164 6.62 -5.78 4.03
N LEU A 165 7.35 -4.70 3.74
CA LEU A 165 6.86 -3.31 3.85
C LEU A 165 5.92 -2.90 2.69
N GLU A 166 5.80 -3.77 1.67
CA GLU A 166 4.93 -3.60 0.50
C GLU A 166 3.78 -4.63 0.47
N GLU A 167 3.64 -5.45 1.52
CA GLU A 167 2.62 -6.49 1.65
C GLU A 167 1.58 -6.13 2.74
N LEU A 168 0.30 -6.30 2.42
CA LEU A 168 -0.82 -6.21 3.39
C LEU A 168 -1.38 -7.60 3.63
N HIS A 169 -1.47 -8.01 4.90
CA HIS A 169 -1.99 -9.30 5.30
C HIS A 169 -3.39 -9.18 5.90
N TYR A 170 -4.34 -9.90 5.32
CA TYR A 170 -5.70 -9.99 5.82
C TYR A 170 -5.94 -11.38 6.44
N HIS A 171 -6.15 -11.41 7.75
CA HIS A 171 -6.36 -12.63 8.52
C HIS A 171 -7.83 -12.79 8.88
N SER A 172 -8.42 -13.94 8.56
CA SER A 172 -9.79 -14.28 8.93
C SER A 172 -9.91 -15.75 9.30
N ILE A 173 -10.95 -16.09 10.08
CA ILE A 173 -11.31 -17.49 10.33
C ILE A 173 -11.71 -18.10 8.98
N ASN A 174 -11.18 -19.29 8.68
CA ASN A 174 -11.33 -19.94 7.38
C ASN A 174 -12.82 -20.21 7.05
N ASP A 175 -13.38 -19.33 6.23
CA ASP A 175 -14.78 -19.34 5.82
C ASP A 175 -14.85 -19.13 4.30
N SER A 176 -14.99 -20.24 3.57
CA SER A 176 -14.94 -20.25 2.10
C SER A 176 -15.99 -19.37 1.44
N ARG A 177 -17.16 -19.20 2.09
CA ARG A 177 -18.23 -18.35 1.57
C ARG A 177 -17.88 -16.87 1.76
N TYR A 178 -17.36 -16.52 2.93
CA TYR A 178 -16.89 -15.15 3.19
C TYR A 178 -15.72 -14.75 2.29
N ILE A 179 -14.75 -15.65 2.06
CA ILE A 179 -13.62 -15.39 1.14
C ILE A 179 -14.13 -15.10 -0.28
N SER A 180 -15.14 -15.85 -0.73
CA SER A 180 -15.79 -15.60 -2.03
C SER A 180 -16.46 -14.23 -2.08
N GLU A 181 -17.22 -13.87 -1.03
CA GLU A 181 -17.89 -12.56 -0.93
C GLU A 181 -16.89 -11.39 -0.90
N LEU A 182 -15.80 -11.54 -0.12
CA LEU A 182 -14.73 -10.55 -0.04
C LEU A 182 -14.03 -10.38 -1.39
N ARG A 183 -13.75 -11.48 -2.10
CA ARG A 183 -13.17 -11.43 -3.44
C ARG A 183 -14.09 -10.71 -4.43
N THR A 184 -15.39 -10.98 -4.39
CA THR A 184 -16.36 -10.25 -5.22
C THR A 184 -16.34 -8.76 -4.90
N ALA A 185 -16.35 -8.37 -3.62
CA ALA A 185 -16.28 -6.97 -3.22
C ALA A 185 -14.96 -6.29 -3.67
N LEU A 186 -13.82 -6.99 -3.59
CA LEU A 186 -12.54 -6.48 -4.06
C LEU A 186 -12.50 -6.30 -5.59
N ILE A 187 -13.16 -7.18 -6.35
CA ILE A 187 -13.29 -7.03 -7.81
C ILE A 187 -14.20 -5.83 -8.13
N GLU A 188 -15.33 -5.67 -7.42
CA GLU A 188 -16.25 -4.54 -7.61
C GLU A 188 -15.60 -3.19 -7.29
N GLU A 189 -14.73 -3.14 -6.28
CA GLU A 189 -13.92 -1.95 -5.93
C GLU A 189 -12.71 -1.75 -6.87
N GLY A 190 -12.49 -2.63 -7.85
CA GLY A 190 -11.39 -2.54 -8.82
C GLY A 190 -10.01 -2.88 -8.26
N MET A 191 -9.94 -3.53 -7.10
CA MET A 191 -8.70 -3.93 -6.44
C MET A 191 -8.17 -5.28 -6.93
N MET A 192 -9.02 -6.11 -7.54
CA MET A 192 -8.63 -7.39 -8.14
C MET A 192 -9.23 -7.54 -9.53
N ASP A 193 -8.49 -8.15 -10.43
CA ASP A 193 -9.00 -8.51 -11.76
C ASP A 193 -9.96 -9.70 -11.66
N GLU A 194 -11.12 -9.59 -12.32
CA GLU A 194 -12.15 -10.64 -12.37
C GLU A 194 -11.60 -11.98 -12.91
N ARG A 195 -10.54 -11.93 -13.73
CA ARG A 195 -10.01 -13.06 -14.50
C ARG A 195 -8.51 -13.27 -14.32
N GLU A 196 -7.99 -13.03 -13.13
CA GLU A 196 -6.59 -13.37 -12.86
C GLU A 196 -6.42 -14.91 -12.82
N ILE A 197 -5.81 -15.46 -13.87
CA ILE A 197 -5.46 -16.89 -13.94
C ILE A 197 -3.98 -17.02 -13.68
N THR A 198 -3.59 -17.48 -12.49
CA THR A 198 -2.19 -17.79 -12.19
C THR A 198 -1.70 -18.91 -13.11
N ARG A 199 -0.85 -18.56 -14.08
CA ARG A 199 -0.19 -19.51 -14.98
C ARG A 199 1.27 -19.67 -14.55
N LYS A 200 1.65 -20.89 -14.14
CA LYS A 200 3.06 -21.22 -13.94
C LYS A 200 3.77 -21.24 -15.30
N LEU A 201 4.60 -20.24 -15.56
CA LEU A 201 5.51 -20.24 -16.70
C LEU A 201 6.68 -21.16 -16.38
N LYS A 202 6.79 -22.27 -17.11
CA LYS A 202 7.96 -23.16 -17.04
C LYS A 202 8.64 -23.16 -18.40
N LEU A 203 9.94 -22.92 -18.42
CA LEU A 203 10.76 -23.15 -19.62
C LEU A 203 10.76 -24.65 -19.93
N LYS A 204 10.50 -25.00 -21.19
CA LYS A 204 10.56 -26.39 -21.67
C LYS A 204 11.95 -26.96 -21.40
N ASP A 205 12.01 -28.19 -20.91
CA ASP A 205 13.29 -28.82 -20.59
C ASP A 205 14.16 -29.01 -21.88
N SER A 206 13.52 -29.14 -23.05
CA SER A 206 14.21 -29.13 -24.35
C SER A 206 14.87 -27.80 -24.69
N PHE A 207 14.26 -26.66 -24.31
CA PHE A 207 14.87 -25.34 -24.53
C PHE A 207 16.07 -25.13 -23.60
N LYS A 208 15.98 -25.58 -22.35
CA LYS A 208 17.09 -25.51 -21.39
C LYS A 208 18.33 -26.31 -21.82
N ALA A 209 18.14 -27.33 -22.66
CA ALA A 209 19.23 -28.12 -23.20
C ALA A 209 19.99 -27.42 -24.35
N THR A 210 19.41 -26.39 -24.97
CA THR A 210 20.00 -25.69 -26.12
C THR A 210 21.24 -24.89 -25.74
N ASP A 211 22.18 -24.78 -26.67
CA ASP A 211 23.39 -23.96 -26.48
C ASP A 211 23.06 -22.48 -26.29
N PHE A 212 22.00 -21.99 -26.92
CA PHE A 212 21.51 -20.63 -26.71
C PHE A 212 21.10 -20.37 -25.26
N TYR A 213 20.42 -21.32 -24.59
CA TYR A 213 20.06 -21.15 -23.18
C TYR A 213 21.27 -21.26 -22.24
N LYS A 214 22.24 -22.14 -22.55
CA LYS A 214 23.42 -22.37 -21.70
C LYS A 214 24.52 -21.33 -21.85
N HIS A 215 24.66 -20.76 -23.05
CA HIS A 215 25.82 -19.95 -23.45
C HIS A 215 25.43 -18.64 -24.14
N GLY A 216 24.13 -18.36 -24.33
CA GLY A 216 23.68 -17.12 -24.91
C GLY A 216 24.00 -15.93 -24.01
N LEU A 217 24.53 -14.87 -24.61
CA LEU A 217 24.78 -13.60 -23.95
C LEU A 217 23.63 -12.63 -24.28
N ILE A 218 22.99 -12.11 -23.25
CA ILE A 218 21.95 -11.07 -23.39
C ILE A 218 22.57 -9.77 -22.91
N TYR A 219 22.67 -8.80 -23.81
CA TYR A 219 23.07 -7.45 -23.47
C TYR A 219 21.80 -6.63 -23.16
N LEU A 220 21.68 -6.19 -21.91
CA LEU A 220 20.61 -5.31 -21.48
C LEU A 220 21.15 -3.88 -21.46
N ASN A 221 20.40 -2.96 -22.07
CA ASN A 221 20.69 -1.54 -21.96
C ASN A 221 20.08 -1.00 -20.67
N GLU A 222 20.88 -0.33 -19.85
CA GLU A 222 20.40 0.39 -18.68
C GLU A 222 20.11 1.86 -19.03
N LYS A 223 19.01 2.39 -18.50
CA LYS A 223 18.70 3.81 -18.62
C LYS A 223 19.53 4.59 -17.61
N VAL A 224 20.48 5.37 -18.10
CA VAL A 224 21.27 6.27 -17.25
C VAL A 224 20.57 7.64 -17.17
N PRO A 225 20.30 8.19 -15.98
CA PRO A 225 19.72 9.51 -15.85
C PRO A 225 20.67 10.56 -16.43
N HIS A 226 20.18 11.34 -17.41
CA HIS A 226 20.97 12.38 -18.03
C HIS A 226 21.02 13.61 -17.11
N ASN A 227 22.20 14.04 -16.70
CA ASN A 227 22.37 15.21 -15.84
C ASN A 227 22.20 16.50 -16.68
N TYR A 228 21.12 17.24 -16.45
CA TYR A 228 20.82 18.50 -17.14
C TYR A 228 21.37 19.75 -16.42
N GLN A 229 22.35 19.62 -15.51
CA GLN A 229 22.98 20.78 -14.84
C GLN A 229 23.59 21.81 -15.83
N TYR A 230 23.91 21.39 -17.06
CA TYR A 230 24.38 22.28 -18.11
C TYR A 230 23.25 23.07 -18.81
N VAL A 231 21.99 22.66 -18.65
CA VAL A 231 20.82 23.33 -19.25
C VAL A 231 20.45 24.53 -18.40
N LYS A 232 20.81 25.71 -18.87
CA LYS A 232 20.49 26.99 -18.20
C LYS A 232 19.39 27.75 -18.94
N SER A 233 19.04 27.32 -20.15
CA SER A 233 18.04 27.94 -20.99
C SER A 233 17.49 26.97 -22.04
N PHE A 234 16.34 27.31 -22.64
CA PHE A 234 15.76 26.58 -23.76
C PHE A 234 16.69 26.48 -24.99
N ALA A 235 17.66 27.40 -25.12
CA ALA A 235 18.65 27.33 -26.20
C ALA A 235 19.61 26.14 -26.01
N ASP A 236 19.92 25.77 -24.76
CA ASP A 236 20.80 24.66 -24.42
C ASP A 236 20.16 23.29 -24.69
N MET A 237 18.84 23.26 -24.90
CA MET A 237 18.06 22.10 -25.35
C MET A 237 17.76 22.12 -26.86
N GLY A 238 18.38 23.02 -27.63
CA GLY A 238 18.18 23.11 -29.08
C GLY A 238 16.84 23.74 -29.51
N VAL A 239 16.10 24.36 -28.59
CA VAL A 239 14.82 25.04 -28.91
C VAL A 239 15.13 26.42 -29.46
N ALA A 240 15.20 26.52 -30.79
CA ALA A 240 15.54 27.76 -31.51
C ALA A 240 14.35 28.73 -31.68
N ARG A 241 13.10 28.25 -31.65
CA ARG A 241 11.89 29.08 -31.80
C ARG A 241 11.12 29.19 -30.48
N ARG A 242 11.04 30.39 -29.93
CA ARG A 242 10.36 30.68 -28.66
C ARG A 242 8.94 31.23 -28.80
N ASN A 243 8.52 31.61 -30.02
CA ASN A 243 7.27 32.33 -30.23
C ASN A 243 6.34 31.50 -31.13
N TYR A 244 5.26 30.97 -30.55
CA TYR A 244 4.08 30.55 -31.29
C TYR A 244 3.02 31.63 -31.08
N GLU A 245 2.91 32.57 -32.01
CA GLU A 245 1.87 33.60 -31.95
C GLU A 245 0.53 32.96 -32.35
N HIS A 246 -0.42 32.94 -31.42
CA HIS A 246 -1.79 32.57 -31.71
C HIS A 246 -2.70 33.77 -31.48
N THR A 247 -3.31 34.29 -32.54
CA THR A 247 -4.25 35.40 -32.46
C THR A 247 -5.59 34.86 -31.97
N ILE A 248 -6.02 35.28 -30.78
CA ILE A 248 -7.35 34.97 -30.26
C ILE A 248 -8.30 36.10 -30.68
N ALA A 249 -9.35 35.78 -31.44
CA ALA A 249 -10.38 36.75 -31.79
C ALA A 249 -11.11 37.18 -30.50
N SER A 250 -10.96 38.45 -30.09
CA SER A 250 -11.41 38.95 -28.79
C SER A 250 -12.93 39.19 -28.67
N GLY A 251 -13.73 38.74 -29.64
CA GLY A 251 -15.19 38.81 -29.62
C GLY A 251 -15.78 40.22 -29.51
N ARG A 252 -14.97 41.28 -29.65
CA ARG A 252 -15.46 42.67 -29.64
C ARG A 252 -16.00 43.03 -31.02
N GLY A 253 -17.32 43.16 -31.12
CA GLY A 253 -17.98 43.82 -32.25
C GLY A 253 -17.95 45.33 -32.08
N SER A 254 -17.66 46.06 -33.16
CA SER A 254 -17.96 47.50 -33.26
C SER A 254 -19.12 47.71 -34.22
N SER A 255 -19.86 48.80 -34.01
CA SER A 255 -20.94 49.24 -34.88
C SER A 255 -20.61 50.66 -35.29
N ASP A 256 -20.51 50.92 -36.60
CA ASP A 256 -20.24 52.25 -37.15
C ASP A 256 -21.38 52.68 -38.07
N ALA A 257 -21.80 53.94 -37.95
CA ALA A 257 -22.86 54.54 -38.76
C ALA A 257 -22.25 55.18 -40.02
N ILE A 258 -22.58 54.63 -41.18
CA ILE A 258 -21.94 54.90 -42.49
C ILE A 258 -22.38 56.24 -43.13
N LEU A 259 -23.24 57.04 -42.48
CA LEU A 259 -23.77 58.28 -43.05
C LEU A 259 -23.61 59.46 -42.09
N THR A 260 -22.39 59.98 -42.00
CA THR A 260 -22.17 61.42 -41.82
C THR A 260 -21.18 61.88 -42.88
N GLU A 261 -21.71 62.52 -43.91
CA GLU A 261 -20.94 63.04 -45.03
C GLU A 261 -20.00 64.18 -44.60
N ASN A 262 -18.81 64.16 -45.22
CA ASN A 262 -17.95 65.29 -45.55
C ASN A 262 -17.12 65.95 -44.43
N GLY A 263 -15.87 65.48 -44.34
CA GLY A 263 -14.75 66.26 -43.78
C GLY A 263 -13.40 65.64 -44.12
N ARG A 264 -12.82 66.05 -45.25
CA ARG A 264 -11.53 65.58 -45.78
C ARG A 264 -10.35 65.72 -44.81
N VAL A 265 -9.62 64.61 -44.68
CA VAL A 265 -8.16 64.41 -44.69
C VAL A 265 -7.25 65.53 -44.15
N GLY A 266 -6.48 65.20 -43.11
CA GLY A 266 -5.24 65.91 -42.77
C GLY A 266 -4.43 65.18 -41.70
N LYS A 267 -3.35 64.51 -42.16
CA LYS A 267 -2.15 63.96 -41.47
C LYS A 267 -2.28 63.36 -40.08
#